data_AF-A0A1G9YLC5-F1
#
_entry.id   AF-A0A1G9YLC5-F1
#
_cell.length_a   1.000
_cell.length_b   1.000
_cell.length_c   1.000
_cell.angle_alpha   90.00
_cell.angle_beta   90.00
_cell.angle_gamma   90.00
#
_symmetry.space_group_name_H-M   'P 1'
#
loop_
_entity.id
_entity.type
_entity.pdbx_description
1 polymer ?
#
loop_
_entity_poly.entity_id
_entity_poly.type
_entity_poly.pdbx_seq_one_letter_code
_entity_poly.pdbx_strand_id
1 'polypeptide(L)' 'MVSLSTRRVMAWGAVAVALSVLAIPWFLWRDSTVVAGLPVWLWWHIGWMLLAAGVFRLFARQAWGIGIEEA' A
#
# COMPACT_ATOMS: atom_id res chain seq x y z
N MET A 1 9.50 3.83 26.79
CA MET A 1 8.37 2.91 26.57
C MET A 1 7.48 3.55 25.50
N VAL A 2 7.48 3.06 24.25
CA VAL A 2 6.76 3.70 23.14
C VAL A 2 5.24 3.53 23.32
N SER A 3 4.49 4.63 23.27
CA SER A 3 3.04 4.64 23.47
C SER A 3 2.30 3.89 22.36
N LEU A 4 1.08 3.41 22.65
CA LEU A 4 0.23 2.71 21.67
C LEU A 4 -0.07 3.59 20.45
N SER A 5 -0.20 4.91 20.62
CA SER A 5 -0.39 5.87 19.51
C SER A 5 0.82 5.87 18.57
N THR A 6 2.03 6.02 19.11
CA THR A 6 3.26 6.04 18.31
C THR A 6 3.45 4.74 17.52
N ARG A 7 3.16 3.58 18.12
CA ARG A 7 3.21 2.29 17.40
C ARG A 7 2.25 2.25 16.22
N ARG A 8 1.05 2.83 16.37
CA ARG A 8 0.02 2.86 15.34
C ARG A 8 0.39 3.78 14.18
N VAL A 9 0.97 4.95 14.48
CA VAL A 9 1.57 5.86 13.49
C VAL A 9 2.65 5.14 12.69
N MET A 10 3.59 4.49 13.37
CA MET A 10 4.67 3.76 12.71
C MET A 10 4.16 2.62 11.83
N ALA A 11 3.14 1.88 12.30
CA ALA A 11 2.55 0.79 11.53
C ALA A 11 1.89 1.31 10.23
N TRP A 12 1.08 2.35 10.30
CA TRP A 12 0.46 2.94 9.10
C TRP A 12 1.47 3.62 8.18
N GLY A 13 2.51 4.24 8.74
CA GLY A 13 3.64 4.77 7.97
C GLY A 13 4.37 3.67 7.20
N ALA A 14 4.65 2.53 7.85
CA ALA A 14 5.27 1.38 7.19
C ALA A 14 4.39 0.80 6.07
N VAL A 15 3.06 0.73 6.28
CA VAL A 15 2.10 0.32 5.25
C VAL A 15 2.14 1.29 4.06
N ALA A 16 2.18 2.60 4.29
CA ALA A 16 2.24 3.59 3.21
C ALA A 16 3.54 3.47 2.40
N VAL A 17 4.68 3.25 3.07
CA VAL A 17 5.97 3.01 2.40
C VAL A 17 5.91 1.72 1.57
N ALA A 18 5.38 0.63 2.13
CA ALA A 18 5.23 -0.63 1.41
C ALA A 18 4.35 -0.49 0.16
N LEU A 19 3.20 0.20 0.28
CA LEU A 19 2.32 0.51 -0.85
C LEU A 19 3.03 1.29 -1.95
N SER A 20 3.85 2.27 -1.59
CA SER A 20 4.57 3.13 -2.52
C SER A 20 5.71 2.39 -3.23
N VAL A 21 6.50 1.65 -2.46
CA VAL A 21 7.65 0.90 -2.96
C VAL A 21 7.16 -0.17 -3.93
N LEU A 22 6.22 -1.02 -3.52
CA LEU A 22 5.74 -2.12 -4.36
C LEU A 22 4.79 -1.69 -5.50
N ALA A 23 4.52 -0.39 -5.65
CA ALA A 23 3.79 0.13 -6.80
C ALA A 23 4.57 -0.03 -8.12
N ILE A 24 5.91 -0.04 -8.05
CA ILE A 24 6.79 -0.24 -9.20
C ILE A 24 7.17 -1.73 -9.28
N PRO A 25 6.77 -2.48 -10.31
CA PRO A 25 7.09 -3.90 -10.41
C PRO A 25 8.48 -4.13 -11.04
N TRP A 26 9.56 -3.63 -10.43
CA TRP A 26 10.94 -3.83 -10.95
C TRP A 26 11.28 -5.31 -11.16
N PHE A 27 10.69 -6.19 -10.35
CA PHE A 27 10.91 -7.63 -10.43
C PHE A 27 10.23 -8.29 -11.64
N LEU A 28 9.26 -7.62 -12.29
CA LEU A 28 8.59 -8.10 -13.50
C LEU A 28 9.12 -7.45 -14.78
N TRP A 29 10.10 -6.54 -14.73
CA TRP A 29 10.60 -5.83 -15.91
C TRP A 29 11.20 -6.72 -17.00
N ARG A 30 11.59 -7.96 -16.69
CA ARG A 30 12.10 -8.93 -17.68
C ARG A 30 11.12 -10.06 -17.97
N ASP A 31 9.90 -9.97 -17.46
CA ASP A 31 8.87 -10.99 -17.63
C ASP A 31 7.95 -10.61 -18.80
N SER A 32 7.92 -11.47 -19.83
CA SER A 32 7.06 -11.33 -21.02
C SER A 32 5.80 -12.20 -20.95
N THR A 33 5.53 -12.83 -19.81
CA THR A 33 4.36 -13.72 -19.63
C THR A 33 3.07 -12.95 -19.86
N VAL A 34 2.19 -13.53 -20.68
CA VAL A 34 0.85 -12.98 -20.98
C VAL A 34 -0.20 -13.91 -20.38
N VAL A 35 -1.15 -13.32 -19.65
CA VAL A 35 -2.28 -14.02 -19.03
C VAL A 35 -3.56 -13.30 -19.43
N ALA A 36 -4.56 -14.05 -19.92
CA ALA A 36 -5.85 -13.51 -20.35
C ALA A 36 -5.74 -12.31 -21.32
N GLY A 37 -4.74 -12.34 -22.22
CA GLY A 37 -4.52 -11.31 -23.24
C GLY A 37 -3.74 -10.07 -22.77
N LEU A 38 -3.32 -10.02 -21.51
CA LEU A 38 -2.55 -8.90 -20.95
C LEU A 38 -1.22 -9.38 -20.33
N PRO A 39 -0.14 -8.61 -20.43
CA PRO A 39 1.11 -8.95 -19.75
C PRO A 39 0.92 -8.98 -18.23
N VAL A 40 1.59 -9.90 -17.54
CA VAL A 40 1.50 -10.09 -16.08
C VAL A 40 1.80 -8.80 -15.29
N TRP A 41 2.70 -7.95 -15.79
CA TRP A 41 3.01 -6.65 -15.18
C TRP A 41 1.78 -5.73 -15.03
N LEU A 42 0.77 -5.90 -15.89
CA LEU A 42 -0.41 -5.03 -15.95
C LEU A 42 -1.42 -5.53 -14.94
N TRP A 43 -1.55 -6.85 -14.83
CA TRP A 43 -2.32 -7.50 -13.77
C TRP A 43 -1.78 -7.16 -12.39
N TRP A 44 -0.46 -7.03 -12.23
CA TRP A 44 0.14 -6.52 -10.99
C TRP A 44 -0.43 -5.16 -10.62
N HIS A 45 -0.45 -4.20 -11.55
CA HIS A 45 -1.00 -2.87 -11.28
C HIS A 45 -2.50 -2.92 -10.96
N ILE A 46 -3.29 -3.74 -11.65
CA ILE A 46 -4.73 -3.89 -11.36
C ILE A 46 -4.93 -4.42 -9.94
N GLY A 47 -4.24 -5.51 -9.59
CA GLY A 47 -4.29 -6.08 -8.25
C GLY A 47 -3.83 -5.09 -7.18
N TRP A 48 -2.75 -4.35 -7.46
CA TRP A 48 -2.20 -3.34 -6.55
C TRP A 48 -3.15 -2.16 -6.34
N MET A 49 -3.87 -1.72 -7.37
CA MET A 49 -4.91 -0.68 -7.25
C MET A 49 -6.05 -1.12 -6.33
N LEU A 50 -6.51 -2.36 -6.47
CA LEU A 50 -7.56 -2.91 -5.60
C LEU A 50 -7.07 -3.02 -4.15
N LEU A 51 -5.84 -3.51 -3.95
CA LEU A 51 -5.23 -3.62 -2.63
C LEU A 51 -5.07 -2.22 -2.00
N ALA A 52 -4.51 -1.26 -2.73
CA ALA A 52 -4.34 0.11 -2.25
C ALA A 52 -5.69 0.74 -1.88
N ALA A 53 -6.72 0.58 -2.72
CA ALA A 53 -8.06 1.07 -2.42
C ALA A 53 -8.63 0.47 -1.12
N GLY A 54 -8.45 -0.84 -0.92
CA GLY A 54 -8.84 -1.53 0.31
C GLY A 54 -8.10 -1.01 1.54
N VAL A 55 -6.79 -0.82 1.44
CA VAL A 55 -5.95 -0.29 2.53
C VAL A 55 -6.33 1.16 2.84
N PHE A 56 -6.53 2.01 1.84
CA PHE A 56 -6.99 3.39 2.05
C PHE A 56 -8.38 3.43 2.69
N ARG A 57 -9.30 2.55 2.29
CA ARG A 57 -10.61 2.41 2.94
C ARG A 57 -10.47 2.02 4.42
N LEU A 58 -9.59 1.08 4.74
CA LEU A 58 -9.33 0.68 6.13
C LEU A 58 -8.69 1.83 6.93
N PHE A 59 -7.72 2.52 6.34
CA PHE A 59 -7.08 3.69 6.92
C PHE A 59 -8.11 4.77 7.25
N ALA A 60 -8.96 5.13 6.28
CA ALA A 60 -10.01 6.13 6.47
C ALA A 60 -11.01 5.74 7.57
N ARG A 61 -11.27 4.45 7.78
CA ARG A 61 -12.20 3.98 8.82
C ARG A 61 -11.58 3.87 10.21
N GLN A 62 -10.31 3.53 10.30
CA GLN A 62 -9.68 3.15 11.57
C GLN A 62 -8.65 4.16 12.08
N ALA A 63 -8.09 4.94 11.17
CA ALA A 63 -6.86 5.70 11.37
C ALA A 63 -6.90 7.14 10.85
N TRP A 64 -8.09 7.59 10.42
CA TRP A 64 -8.29 8.99 10.09
C TRP A 64 -8.01 9.88 11.30
N GLY A 65 -7.17 10.91 11.12
CA GLY A 65 -6.77 11.82 12.19
C GLY A 65 -5.66 11.31 13.12
N ILE A 66 -5.06 10.13 12.89
CA ILE A 66 -3.89 9.69 13.67
C ILE A 66 -2.67 10.54 13.27
N GLY A 67 -2.04 11.20 14.25
CA GLY A 67 -0.80 11.97 14.08
C GLY A 67 -0.98 13.48 13.84
N ILE A 68 -2.22 13.96 13.77
CA ILE A 68 -2.53 15.40 13.92
C ILE A 68 -3.07 15.58 15.33
N GLU A 69 -2.16 15.69 16.30
CA GLU A 69 -2.50 16.21 17.62
C GLU A 69 -2.38 17.74 17.53
N GLU A 70 -3.47 18.48 17.81
CA GLU A 70 -3.39 19.94 17.93
C GLU A 70 -2.33 20.28 18.99
N ALA A 71 -1.33 21.06 18.59
CA ALA A 71 -0.20 21.48 19.41
C ALA A 71 -0.62 22.50 20.47
#